data_AF-A0A2D9FXB1-F1
#
_entry.id   AF-A0A2D9FXB1-F1
#
_cell.length_a   1.000
_cell.length_b   1.000
_cell.length_c   1.000
_cell.angle_alpha   90.00
_cell.angle_beta   90.00
_cell.angle_gamma   90.00
#
_symmetry.space_group_name_H-M   'P 1'
#
loop_
_entity.id
_entity.type
_entity.pdbx_description
1 polymer ?
#
loop_
_entity_poly.entity_id
_entity_poly.type
_entity_poly.pdbx_seq_one_letter_code
_entity_poly.pdbx_strand_id
1 'polypeptide(L)' 'MFSKKTMQEVIDQQVMTIKEAQVYVEEKTGMKSSLFYDCVRPELTPRPMALNKRTNKPAHFVVTKEQVDRIIYQMKKNY' A
#
# COMPACT_ATOMS: atom_id res chain seq x y z
N MET A 1 0.97 32.07 2.28
CA MET A 1 2.23 31.34 2.09
C MET A 1 1.91 29.91 1.67
N PHE A 2 1.98 29.58 0.38
CA PHE A 2 1.86 28.19 -0.05
C PHE A 2 3.21 27.52 0.19
N SER A 3 3.29 26.68 1.22
CA SER A 3 4.47 25.83 1.41
C SER A 3 4.52 24.89 0.19
N LYS A 4 5.59 25.01 -0.61
CA LYS A 4 5.88 24.04 -1.68
C LYS A 4 6.13 22.72 -0.98
N LYS A 5 5.09 21.88 -0.90
CA LYS A 5 5.27 20.49 -0.49
C LYS A 5 6.35 19.90 -1.38
N THR A 6 7.39 19.32 -0.79
CA THR A 6 8.42 18.64 -1.56
C THR A 6 7.77 17.47 -2.31
N MET A 7 8.24 17.13 -3.51
CA MET A 7 7.68 16.02 -4.30
C MET A 7 7.54 14.73 -3.49
N GLN A 8 8.47 14.50 -2.55
CA GLN A 8 8.44 13.38 -1.63
C GLN A 8 7.24 13.41 -0.67
N GLU A 9 6.82 14.58 -0.17
CA GLU A 9 5.65 14.73 0.70
C GLU A 9 4.34 14.48 -0.07
N VAL A 10 4.28 14.82 -1.36
CA VAL A 10 3.13 14.51 -2.21
C VAL A 10 3.04 13.00 -2.48
N ILE A 11 4.17 12.34 -2.70
CA ILE A 11 4.27 10.89 -2.86
C ILE A 11 3.88 10.17 -1.56
N ASP A 12 4.34 10.68 -0.42
CA ASP A 12 4.02 10.10 0.89
C ASP A 12 2.54 10.34 1.29
N GLN A 13 1.84 11.29 0.68
CA GLN A 13 0.37 11.40 0.80
C GLN A 13 -0.40 10.34 0.00
N GLN A 14 0.25 9.64 -0.94
CA GLN A 14 -0.36 8.62 -1.79
C GLN A 14 0.11 7.19 -1.48
N VAL A 15 0.85 7.01 -0.39
CA VAL A 15 1.21 5.68 0.10
C VAL A 15 0.26 5.24 1.21
N MET A 16 0.07 3.94 1.30
CA MET A 16 -0.72 3.27 2.32
C MET A 16 0.12 2.18 2.98
N THR A 17 -0.07 1.97 4.27
CA THR A 17 0.47 0.82 4.96
C THR A 17 -0.15 -0.47 4.43
N ILE A 18 0.49 -1.61 4.70
CA ILE A 18 -0.06 -2.92 4.29
C ILE A 18 -1.45 -3.16 4.87
N LYS A 19 -1.73 -2.70 6.09
CA LYS A 19 -3.04 -2.86 6.73
C LYS A 19 -4.10 -1.97 6.05
N GLU A 20 -3.75 -0.75 5.70
CA GLU A 20 -4.66 0.13 4.93
C GLU A 20 -4.91 -0.43 3.53
N ALA A 21 -3.89 -0.98 2.87
CA ALA A 21 -4.06 -1.66 1.58
C ALA A 21 -4.99 -2.87 1.68
N GLN A 22 -4.88 -3.66 2.75
CA GLN A 22 -5.79 -4.78 3.01
C GLN A 22 -7.24 -4.30 3.10
N VAL A 23 -7.52 -3.32 3.96
CA VAL A 23 -8.88 -2.77 4.14
C VAL A 23 -9.40 -2.17 2.83
N TYR A 24 -8.56 -1.45 2.09
CA TYR A 24 -8.93 -0.86 0.81
C TYR A 24 -9.33 -1.90 -0.24
N VAL A 25 -8.58 -2.99 -0.35
CA VAL A 25 -8.93 -4.10 -1.24
C VAL A 25 -10.23 -4.77 -0.80
N GLU A 26 -10.38 -5.02 0.50
CA GLU A 26 -11.61 -5.55 1.12
C GLU A 26 -12.83 -4.72 0.71
N GLU A 27 -12.77 -3.40 0.86
CA GLU A 27 -13.86 -2.48 0.49
C GLU A 27 -14.16 -2.46 -1.02
N LYS A 28 -13.15 -2.58 -1.88
CA LYS A 28 -13.31 -2.42 -3.34
C LYS A 28 -13.67 -3.70 -4.08
N THR A 29 -13.37 -4.85 -3.50
CA THR A 29 -13.54 -6.16 -4.13
C THR A 29 -14.47 -7.08 -3.36
N GLY A 30 -14.77 -6.79 -2.08
CA GLY A 30 -15.48 -7.71 -1.19
C GLY A 30 -14.66 -8.95 -0.80
N MET A 31 -13.37 -8.98 -1.13
CA MET A 31 -12.44 -10.05 -0.78
C MET A 31 -12.27 -10.15 0.74
N LYS A 32 -12.09 -11.35 1.29
CA LYS A 32 -11.74 -11.51 2.72
C LYS A 32 -10.27 -11.18 2.98
N SER A 33 -9.97 -10.60 4.12
CA SER A 33 -8.62 -10.28 4.61
C SER A 33 -7.61 -11.43 4.51
N SER A 34 -8.03 -12.69 4.70
CA SER A 34 -7.14 -13.85 4.54
C SER A 34 -6.59 -13.95 3.11
N LEU A 35 -7.47 -13.76 2.11
CA LEU A 35 -7.11 -13.85 0.70
C LEU A 35 -6.21 -12.69 0.25
N PHE A 36 -6.23 -11.56 0.95
CA PHE A 36 -5.29 -10.48 0.68
C PHE A 36 -3.83 -10.95 0.86
N TYR A 37 -3.54 -11.69 1.93
CA TYR A 37 -2.16 -12.15 2.19
C TYR A 37 -1.71 -13.21 1.20
N ASP A 38 -2.63 -14.02 0.69
CA ASP A 38 -2.32 -15.09 -0.26
C ASP A 38 -2.23 -14.57 -1.72
N CYS A 39 -3.12 -13.66 -2.12
CA CYS A 39 -3.30 -13.29 -3.52
C CYS A 39 -2.81 -11.88 -3.89
N VAL A 40 -2.83 -10.93 -2.95
CA VAL A 40 -2.52 -9.51 -3.23
C VAL A 40 -1.17 -9.13 -2.68
N ARG A 41 -0.87 -9.55 -1.45
CA ARG A 41 0.37 -9.20 -0.76
C ARG A 41 1.64 -9.60 -1.52
N PRO A 42 1.70 -10.76 -2.21
CA PRO A 42 2.87 -11.14 -3.01
C PRO A 42 3.09 -10.27 -4.25
N GLU A 43 2.02 -9.74 -4.84
CA GLU A 43 2.05 -8.87 -6.02
C GLU A 43 2.42 -7.41 -5.69
N LEU A 44 2.39 -7.05 -4.40
CA LEU A 44 2.78 -5.73 -3.92
C LEU A 44 4.30 -5.64 -3.71
N THR A 45 4.91 -4.51 -4.07
CA THR A 45 6.32 -4.20 -3.77
C THR A 45 6.42 -3.20 -2.61
N PRO A 46 6.35 -3.67 -1.35
CA PRO A 46 6.42 -2.80 -0.17
C PRO A 46 7.78 -2.12 -0.04
N ARG A 47 7.79 -0.83 0.24
CA ARG A 47 9.01 -0.09 0.62
C ARG A 47 9.00 0.25 2.11
N PRO A 48 10.17 0.26 2.78
CA PRO A 48 10.25 0.73 4.16
C PRO A 48 9.99 2.25 4.21
N MET A 49 9.06 2.69 5.06
CA MET A 49 8.80 4.12 5.30
C MET A 49 9.49 4.63 6.55
N ALA A 50 9.63 3.78 7.56
CA ALA A 50 10.27 4.12 8.82
C ALA A 50 11.23 3.01 9.23
N LEU A 51 12.40 3.40 9.75
CA LEU A 51 13.36 2.50 10.36
C LEU A 51 13.18 2.56 11.88
N ASN A 52 13.15 1.39 12.50
CA ASN A 52 13.21 1.29 13.94
C ASN A 52 14.63 1.66 14.41
N LYS A 53 14.77 2.80 15.09
CA LYS A 53 16.07 3.30 15.57
C LYS A 53 16.78 2.35 16.54
N ARG A 54 16.04 1.47 17.24
CA ARG A 54 16.61 0.52 18.20
C ARG A 54 17.19 -0.72 17.51
N THR A 55 16.56 -1.19 16.43
CA THR A 55 16.92 -2.47 15.79
C THR A 55 17.50 -2.29 14.39
N ASN A 56 17.54 -1.07 13.85
CA ASN A 56 17.89 -0.73 12.47
C ASN A 56 17.13 -1.55 11.40
N LYS A 57 15.96 -2.09 11.75
CA LYS A 57 15.08 -2.82 10.84
C LYS A 57 13.93 -1.92 10.36
N PRO A 58 13.38 -2.15 9.16
CA PRO A 58 12.13 -1.54 8.73
C PRO A 58 11.01 -1.75 9.76
N ALA A 59 10.45 -0.65 10.29
CA ALA A 59 9.33 -0.69 11.23
C ALA A 59 7.99 -0.76 10.50
N HIS A 60 7.86 -0.02 9.39
CA HIS A 60 6.63 0.06 8.62
C HIS A 60 6.93 -0.07 7.13
N PHE A 61 6.16 -0.94 6.49
CA PHE A 61 6.16 -1.12 5.05
C PHE A 61 4.93 -0.43 4.46
N VAL A 62 5.16 0.30 3.37
CA VAL A 62 4.11 1.01 2.64
C VAL A 62 4.16 0.66 1.16
N VAL A 63 3.01 0.79 0.52
CA VAL A 63 2.79 0.58 -0.91
C VAL A 63 2.08 1.80 -1.48
N THR A 64 2.25 2.09 -2.77
CA THR A 64 1.52 3.21 -3.38
C THR A 64 0.08 2.79 -3.68
N LYS A 65 -0.85 3.73 -3.57
CA LYS A 65 -2.24 3.48 -3.96
C LYS A 65 -2.36 2.96 -5.40
N GLU A 66 -1.58 3.51 -6.33
CA GLU A 66 -1.57 3.09 -7.73
C GLU A 66 -1.19 1.63 -7.94
N GLN A 67 -0.34 1.05 -7.08
CA GLN A 67 -0.04 -0.39 -7.15
C GLN A 67 -1.25 -1.22 -6.75
N VAL A 68 -1.91 -0.83 -5.66
CA VAL A 68 -3.11 -1.52 -5.18
C VAL A 68 -4.26 -1.40 -6.18
N ASP A 69 -4.47 -0.21 -6.74
CA ASP A 69 -5.48 0.04 -7.78
C ASP A 69 -5.23 -0.81 -9.04
N ARG A 70 -3.97 -0.98 -9.46
CA ARG A 70 -3.62 -1.86 -10.60
C ARG A 70 -3.98 -3.31 -10.34
N ILE A 71 -3.72 -3.83 -9.14
CA ILE A 71 -4.07 -5.21 -8.78
C ILE A 71 -5.60 -5.38 -8.74
N ILE A 72 -6.31 -4.44 -8.11
CA ILE A 72 -7.79 -4.46 -8.08
C ILE A 72 -8.35 -4.44 -9.52
N TYR A 73 -7.79 -3.63 -10.40
CA TYR A 73 -8.20 -3.57 -11.80
C TYR A 73 -7.95 -4.91 -12.52
N GLN A 74 -6.78 -5.52 -12.35
CA GLN A 74 -6.47 -6.84 -12.91
C GLN A 74 -7.44 -7.92 -12.41
N MET A 75 -7.77 -7.90 -11.12
CA MET A 75 -8.76 -8.81 -10.54
C MET A 75 -10.13 -8.64 -11.21
N LYS A 76 -10.59 -7.40 -11.41
CA LYS A 76 -11.89 -7.13 -12.04
C LYS A 76 -11.93 -7.41 -13.54
N LYS A 77 -10.81 -7.28 -14.24
CA LYS A 77 -10.72 -7.55 -15.69
C LYS A 77 -10.76 -9.05 -16.02
N ASN A 78 -10.36 -9.90 -15.08
CA ASN A 78 -10.35 -11.35 -15.23
C ASN A 78 -11.70 -12.02 -14.89
N TYR A 79 -12.76 -11.25 -14.65
CA TYR A 79 -14.14 -11.69 -14.44
C TYR A 79 -15.05 -11.07 -15.51
#